data_AF-A0A1S2L9H9-F1
#
_entry.id   AF-A0A1S2L9H9-F1
#
_cell.length_a   1.000
_cell.length_b   1.000
_cell.length_c   1.000
_cell.angle_alpha   90.00
_cell.angle_beta   90.00
_cell.angle_gamma   90.00
#
_symmetry.space_group_name_H-M   'P 1'
#
loop_
_entity.id
_entity.type
_entity.pdbx_description
1 polymer ?
#
loop_
_entity_poly.entity_id
_entity_poly.type
_entity_poly.pdbx_seq_one_letter_code
_entity_poly.pdbx_strand_id
1 'polypeptide(L)'
;MSKHWKDDQIHLLKAIPAYRMMIAGKPEKEAQQITKEFAETLRTNNVELHHRSVQSINERLPYLENLLAGVFEPQNYAQKDQHLYYSKPRVDDGREPILCNTRHSYNGAIR
;
A
#
# COMPACT_ATOMS: atom_id res chain seq x y z
N MET A 1 -1.92 -20.30 -12.20
CA MET A 1 -0.92 -19.20 -12.16
C MET A 1 -1.51 -18.07 -11.32
N SER A 2 -0.77 -17.51 -10.37
CA SER A 2 -1.28 -16.35 -9.62
C SER A 2 -1.47 -15.19 -10.59
N LYS A 3 -2.67 -14.57 -10.60
CA LYS A 3 -2.88 -13.34 -11.37
C LYS A 3 -1.81 -12.32 -10.98
N HIS A 4 -1.24 -11.62 -11.94
CA HIS A 4 -0.31 -10.54 -11.64
C HIS A 4 -1.07 -9.41 -10.93
N TRP A 5 -0.37 -8.70 -10.04
CA TRP A 5 -0.95 -7.57 -9.28
C TRP A 5 -1.40 -6.40 -10.15
N LYS A 6 -1.09 -6.38 -11.44
CA LYS A 6 -1.30 -5.23 -12.33
C LYS A 6 -2.74 -4.72 -12.32
N ASP A 7 -3.71 -5.64 -12.33
CA ASP A 7 -5.14 -5.30 -12.34
C ASP A 7 -5.66 -5.03 -10.91
N ASP A 8 -5.30 -5.90 -9.96
CA ASP A 8 -5.71 -5.80 -8.55
C ASP A 8 -5.17 -4.54 -7.85
N GLN A 9 -4.02 -4.03 -8.29
CA GLN A 9 -3.35 -2.87 -7.71
C GLN A 9 -4.17 -1.60 -7.84
N ILE A 10 -5.04 -1.48 -8.85
CA ILE A 10 -5.95 -0.33 -9.00
C ILE A 10 -6.88 -0.21 -7.78
N HIS A 11 -7.37 -1.33 -7.25
CA HIS A 11 -8.26 -1.33 -6.09
C HIS A 11 -7.52 -0.91 -4.81
N LEU A 12 -6.28 -1.37 -4.64
CA LEU A 12 -5.41 -0.93 -3.55
C LEU A 12 -5.11 0.57 -3.63
N LEU A 13 -4.72 1.06 -4.80
CA LEU A 13 -4.40 2.48 -5.02
C LEU A 13 -5.61 3.39 -4.73
N LYS A 14 -6.81 3.00 -5.15
CA LYS A 14 -8.06 3.72 -4.82
C LYS A 14 -8.35 3.75 -3.32
N ALA A 15 -7.93 2.73 -2.58
CA ALA A 15 -8.15 2.62 -1.14
C ALA A 15 -7.13 3.38 -0.28
N ILE A 16 -5.98 3.77 -0.86
CA ILE A 16 -4.89 4.45 -0.14
C ILE A 16 -5.31 5.74 0.58
N PRO A 17 -6.12 6.64 -0.01
CA PRO A 17 -6.58 7.84 0.71
C PRO A 17 -7.33 7.51 2.00
N ALA A 18 -8.25 6.55 1.94
CA ALA A 18 -9.00 6.10 3.12
C ALA A 18 -8.09 5.42 4.14
N TYR A 19 -7.18 4.55 3.67
CA TYR A 19 -6.20 3.88 4.51
C TYR A 19 -5.33 4.88 5.29
N ARG A 20 -4.80 5.93 4.62
CA ARG A 20 -4.01 7.00 5.24
C ARG A 20 -4.77 7.70 6.37
N MET A 21 -6.05 8.00 6.18
CA MET A 21 -6.87 8.64 7.22
C MET A 21 -7.00 7.75 8.46
N MET A 22 -7.06 6.43 8.30
CA MET A 22 -7.25 5.51 9.43
C MET A 22 -5.98 5.36 10.27
N ILE A 23 -4.81 5.37 9.64
CA ILE A 23 -3.52 5.18 10.34
C ILE A 23 -2.87 6.50 10.78
N ALA A 24 -3.37 7.66 10.33
CA ALA A 24 -2.78 8.96 10.64
C ALA A 24 -2.73 9.21 12.15
N GLY A 25 -1.53 9.55 12.65
CA GLY A 25 -1.30 9.84 14.07
C GLY A 25 -1.40 8.62 15.00
N LYS A 26 -1.51 7.40 14.46
CA LYS A 26 -1.61 6.17 15.25
C LYS A 26 -0.23 5.60 15.57
N PRO A 27 -0.02 5.03 16.77
CA PRO A 27 1.18 4.30 17.09
C PRO A 27 1.28 3.02 16.24
N GLU A 28 2.49 2.55 15.99
CA GLU A 28 2.79 1.44 15.08
C GLU A 28 1.93 0.19 15.33
N LYS A 29 1.78 -0.23 16.60
CA LYS A 29 0.99 -1.40 16.97
C LYS A 29 -0.49 -1.24 16.61
N GLU A 30 -1.04 -0.04 16.77
CA GLU A 30 -2.43 0.26 16.40
C GLU A 30 -2.57 0.34 14.87
N ALA A 31 -1.60 0.97 14.19
CA ALA A 31 -1.57 1.03 12.73
C ALA A 31 -1.49 -0.38 12.10
N GLN A 32 -0.74 -1.31 12.69
CA GLN A 32 -0.68 -2.71 12.23
C GLN A 32 -2.05 -3.40 12.35
N GLN A 33 -2.73 -3.22 13.48
CA GLN A 33 -4.08 -3.78 13.69
C GLN A 33 -5.09 -3.18 12.70
N ILE A 34 -5.08 -1.85 12.53
CA ILE A 34 -5.91 -1.13 11.56
C ILE A 34 -5.64 -1.63 10.15
N THR A 35 -4.38 -1.85 9.78
CA THR A 35 -4.00 -2.34 8.44
C THR A 35 -4.60 -3.72 8.17
N LYS A 36 -4.57 -4.61 9.17
CA LYS A 36 -5.16 -5.95 9.04
C LYS A 36 -6.67 -5.88 8.86
N GLU A 37 -7.37 -5.13 9.71
CA GLU A 37 -8.83 -4.95 9.64
C GLU A 37 -9.25 -4.29 8.33
N PHE A 38 -8.48 -3.30 7.88
CA PHE A 38 -8.70 -2.63 6.60
C PHE A 38 -8.48 -3.59 5.42
N ALA A 39 -7.47 -4.47 5.48
CA ALA A 39 -7.26 -5.49 4.46
C ALA A 39 -8.43 -6.48 4.36
N GLU A 40 -8.98 -6.90 5.50
CA GLU A 40 -10.18 -7.76 5.56
C GLU A 40 -11.41 -7.06 4.97
N THR A 41 -11.61 -5.79 5.34
CA THR A 41 -12.71 -4.96 4.84
C THR A 41 -12.59 -4.72 3.33
N LEU A 42 -11.37 -4.39 2.88
CA LEU A 42 -11.09 -4.12 1.48
C LEU A 42 -11.34 -5.36 0.62
N ARG A 43 -10.90 -6.54 1.09
CA ARG A 43 -11.19 -7.81 0.43
C ARG A 43 -12.69 -8.06 0.35
N THR A 44 -13.41 -7.93 1.46
CA THR A 44 -14.85 -8.22 1.53
C THR A 44 -15.67 -7.30 0.62
N ASN A 45 -15.26 -6.03 0.49
CA ASN A 45 -15.99 -5.04 -0.31
C ASN A 45 -15.60 -5.02 -1.80
N ASN A 46 -14.55 -5.75 -2.20
CA ASN A 46 -14.09 -5.80 -3.59
C ASN A 46 -14.02 -7.25 -4.06
N VAL A 47 -14.99 -7.67 -4.87
CA VAL A 47 -15.06 -9.03 -5.44
C VAL A 47 -13.78 -9.39 -6.21
N GLU A 48 -13.18 -8.41 -6.90
CA GLU A 48 -11.91 -8.56 -7.62
C GLU A 48 -10.71 -8.86 -6.71
N LEU A 49 -10.83 -8.71 -5.40
CA LEU A 49 -9.77 -9.05 -4.44
C LEU A 49 -10.04 -10.38 -3.72
N HIS A 50 -11.17 -11.05 -3.97
CA HIS A 50 -11.52 -12.30 -3.25
C HIS A 50 -10.51 -13.43 -3.47
N HIS A 51 -9.83 -13.47 -4.62
CA HIS A 51 -8.77 -14.44 -4.92
C HIS A 51 -7.46 -14.14 -4.19
N ARG A 52 -7.31 -12.98 -3.57
CA ARG A 52 -6.16 -12.64 -2.72
C ARG A 52 -6.42 -13.07 -1.29
N SER A 53 -5.37 -13.48 -0.60
CA SER A 53 -5.41 -13.65 0.84
C SER A 53 -5.42 -12.28 1.52
N VAL A 54 -6.07 -12.19 2.68
CA VAL A 54 -6.03 -11.01 3.56
C VAL A 54 -4.59 -10.63 3.86
N GLN A 55 -3.74 -11.62 4.17
CA GLN A 55 -2.32 -11.40 4.43
C GLN A 55 -1.62 -10.71 3.26
N SER A 56 -1.89 -11.14 2.03
CA SER A 56 -1.26 -10.54 0.85
C SER A 56 -1.68 -9.08 0.64
N ILE A 57 -2.94 -8.73 0.97
CA ILE A 57 -3.44 -7.34 0.93
C ILE A 57 -2.80 -6.53 2.07
N ASN A 58 -2.73 -7.09 3.27
CA ASN A 58 -2.14 -6.49 4.47
C ASN A 58 -0.65 -6.16 4.29
N GLU A 59 0.09 -6.95 3.51
CA GLU A 59 1.48 -6.68 3.16
C GLU A 59 1.61 -5.68 2.01
N ARG A 60 0.75 -5.80 1.00
CA ARG A 60 0.83 -5.01 -0.24
C ARG A 60 0.40 -3.56 -0.04
N LEU A 61 -0.61 -3.32 0.78
CA LEU A 61 -1.20 -1.99 0.97
C LEU A 61 -0.21 -0.99 1.61
N PRO A 62 0.45 -1.28 2.74
CA PRO A 62 1.46 -0.38 3.32
C PRO A 62 2.65 -0.17 2.39
N TYR A 63 3.05 -1.23 1.66
CA TYR A 63 4.14 -1.13 0.69
C TYR A 63 3.83 -0.14 -0.44
N LEU A 64 2.64 -0.21 -1.03
CA LEU A 64 2.20 0.75 -2.05
C LEU A 64 2.10 2.16 -1.50
N GLU A 65 1.58 2.32 -0.28
CA GLU A 65 1.53 3.62 0.39
C GLU A 65 2.94 4.22 0.54
N ASN A 66 3.88 3.44 1.06
CA ASN A 66 5.27 3.84 1.26
C ASN A 66 5.96 4.18 -0.07
N LEU A 67 5.68 3.43 -1.14
CA LEU A 67 6.15 3.75 -2.49
C LEU A 67 5.62 5.10 -2.97
N LEU A 68 4.32 5.36 -2.81
CA LEU A 68 3.70 6.63 -3.20
C LEU A 68 4.19 7.81 -2.34
N ALA A 69 4.58 7.55 -1.10
CA ALA A 69 5.21 8.52 -0.22
C ALA A 69 6.71 8.74 -0.51
N GLY A 70 7.30 7.96 -1.43
CA GLY A 70 8.72 8.08 -1.78
C GLY A 70 9.70 7.58 -0.72
N VAL A 71 9.23 6.74 0.21
CA VAL A 71 9.99 6.25 1.38
C VAL A 71 11.26 5.45 0.98
N PHE A 72 11.21 4.70 -0.12
CA PHE A 72 12.25 3.72 -0.48
C PHE A 72 13.27 4.22 -1.52
N GLU A 73 13.23 5.50 -1.91
CA GLU A 73 14.24 6.06 -2.81
C GLU A 73 15.09 7.14 -2.15
N PRO A 74 16.43 7.06 -2.25
CA PRO A 74 17.32 8.14 -1.84
C PRO A 74 17.14 9.43 -2.66
N GLN A 75 16.56 9.35 -3.87
CA GLN A 75 16.51 10.43 -4.86
C GLN A 75 15.15 10.61 -5.59
N ASN A 76 14.02 10.31 -4.94
CA ASN A 76 12.69 10.87 -5.27
C ASN A 76 11.81 10.14 -6.33
N TYR A 77 11.25 8.98 -5.98
CA TYR A 77 10.30 8.23 -6.82
C TYR A 77 8.93 8.92 -6.95
N ALA A 78 8.51 9.64 -5.90
CA ALA A 78 7.23 10.36 -5.87
C ALA A 78 7.12 11.42 -6.98
N GLN A 79 8.24 12.04 -7.39
CA GLN A 79 8.29 12.93 -8.55
C GLN A 79 8.27 12.17 -9.87
N LYS A 80 8.90 11.00 -9.96
CA LYS A 80 8.97 10.23 -11.20
C LYS A 80 7.63 9.60 -11.56
N ASP A 81 6.91 9.00 -10.61
CA ASP A 81 5.71 8.19 -10.88
C ASP A 81 4.37 8.87 -10.53
N GLN A 82 4.39 10.17 -10.21
CA GLN A 82 3.17 10.94 -9.93
C GLN A 82 2.13 10.86 -11.07
N HIS A 83 2.63 10.77 -12.31
CA HIS A 83 1.82 10.63 -13.51
C HIS A 83 1.23 9.22 -13.71
N LEU A 84 1.82 8.19 -13.09
CA LEU A 84 1.41 6.78 -13.22
C LEU A 84 0.29 6.39 -12.27
N TYR A 85 0.21 7.02 -11.10
CA TYR A 85 -0.70 6.58 -10.02
C TYR A 85 -1.82 7.57 -9.66
N TYR A 86 -1.82 8.80 -10.20
CA TYR A 86 -2.83 9.85 -9.92
C TYR A 86 -3.09 10.10 -8.41
N SER A 87 -2.16 9.67 -7.56
CA SER A 87 -2.30 9.69 -6.11
C SER A 87 -1.44 10.81 -5.54
N LYS A 88 -2.06 11.69 -4.75
CA LYS A 88 -1.36 12.81 -4.11
C LYS A 88 -0.33 12.30 -3.07
N PRO A 89 0.76 13.05 -2.81
CA PRO A 89 1.64 12.82 -1.66
C PRO A 89 0.86 12.77 -0.33
N ARG A 90 1.51 12.34 0.76
CA ARG A 90 0.92 12.47 2.11
C ARG A 90 0.68 13.95 2.43
N VAL A 91 -0.30 14.23 3.27
CA VAL A 91 -0.78 15.61 3.56
C VAL A 91 0.33 16.51 4.13
N ASP A 92 1.33 15.92 4.78
CA ASP A 92 2.45 16.56 5.46
C ASP A 92 3.79 16.44 4.71
N ASP A 93 3.79 15.92 3.47
CA ASP A 93 5.01 15.51 2.75
C ASP A 93 5.90 14.53 3.54
N GLY A 94 5.34 13.86 4.55
CA GLY A 94 6.07 12.99 5.46
C GLY A 94 6.64 11.76 4.75
N ARG A 95 7.95 11.55 4.89
CA ARG A 95 8.71 10.48 4.23
C ARG A 95 9.08 9.31 5.13
N GLU A 96 8.56 9.33 6.36
CA GLU A 96 8.81 8.25 7.31
C GLU A 96 8.11 6.96 6.86
N PRO A 97 8.78 5.80 6.89
CA PRO A 97 8.15 4.53 6.55
C PRO A 97 7.00 4.21 7.51
N ILE A 98 5.85 3.81 6.97
CA ILE A 98 4.89 3.04 7.75
C ILE A 98 5.51 1.66 7.97
N LEU A 99 5.89 1.39 9.22
CA LEU A 99 6.59 0.18 9.62
C LEU A 99 5.71 -1.08 9.59
N CYS A 100 4.41 -0.94 9.33
CA CYS A 100 3.46 -2.06 9.23
C CYS A 100 3.84 -3.06 8.13
N ASN A 101 4.57 -2.63 7.09
CA ASN A 101 5.33 -3.52 6.22
C ASN A 101 6.23 -2.71 5.27
N THR A 102 7.55 -2.84 5.40
CA THR A 102 8.53 -2.09 4.58
C THR A 102 9.16 -2.93 3.47
N ARG A 103 9.05 -4.26 3.54
CA ARG A 103 9.59 -5.19 2.55
C ARG A 103 8.51 -6.12 2.05
N HIS A 104 8.12 -5.93 0.80
CA HIS A 104 7.64 -7.06 0.03
C HIS A 104 8.85 -7.93 -0.31
N SER A 105 8.82 -9.22 0.02
CA SER A 105 9.67 -10.19 -0.69
C SER A 105 9.22 -10.16 -2.16
N TYR A 106 9.94 -9.37 -2.96
CA TYR A 106 9.75 -9.30 -4.39
C TYR A 106 10.25 -10.61 -4.99
N ASN A 107 9.36 -11.59 -5.15
CA ASN A 107 9.63 -12.84 -5.87
C ASN A 107 9.50 -12.66 -7.40
N GLY A 108 9.68 -11.44 -7.91
CA GLY A 108 9.83 -11.18 -9.35
C GLY A 108 11.31 -11.20 -9.68
N ALA A 109 11.74 -12.11 -10.55
CA ALA A 109 13.11 -12.13 -11.02
C ALA A 109 13.48 -10.78 -11.67
N ILE A 110 14.41 -10.05 -11.07
CA ILE A 110 15.23 -9.09 -11.80
C ILE A 110 16.27 -9.95 -12.51
N ARG A 111 16.11 -10.11 -13.83
CA ARG A 111 17.17 -10.55 -14.74
C ARG A 111 17.79 -9.32 -15.36
#